data_AF-A0A7J2Y7R5-F1
#
_entry.id   AF-A0A7J2Y7R5-F1
#
_cell.length_a   1.000
_cell.length_b   1.000
_cell.length_c   1.000
_cell.angle_alpha   90.00
_cell.angle_beta   90.00
_cell.angle_gamma   90.00
#
_symmetry.space_group_name_H-M   'P 1'
#
loop_
_entity.id
_entity.type
_entity.pdbx_description
1 polymer ?
#
loop_
_entity_poly.entity_id
_entity_poly.type
_entity_poly.pdbx_seq_one_letter_code
_entity_poly.pdbx_strand_id
1 'polypeptide(L)'
;MALRRGIRNWLLAKDSDPSVRFLVLRELLDRPANDPSVVRARRQIGRMGWAAQILRGQHPQGQWVTPGSSASELYRPKYVSTNWRLLVLSDWA
;
A
#
# COMPACT_ATOMS: atom_id res chain seq x y z
N MET A 1 14.62 17.87 -3.92
CA MET A 1 14.46 18.00 -5.39
C MET A 1 13.14 18.73 -5.66
N ALA A 2 13.09 19.75 -6.54
CA ALA A 2 11.84 20.50 -6.74
C ALA A 2 10.90 19.76 -7.71
N LEU A 3 9.82 19.17 -7.19
CA LEU A 3 8.80 18.50 -7.98
C LEU A 3 7.93 19.53 -8.75
N ARG A 4 7.79 19.38 -10.07
CA ARG A 4 6.97 20.29 -10.90
C ARG A 4 5.54 20.36 -10.35
N ARG A 5 4.95 21.57 -10.30
CA ARG A 5 3.64 21.82 -9.68
C ARG A 5 2.53 20.91 -10.23
N GLY A 6 2.46 20.72 -11.55
CA GLY A 6 1.47 19.84 -12.17
C GLY A 6 1.58 18.39 -11.69
N ILE A 7 2.80 17.85 -11.67
CA ILE A 7 3.09 16.49 -11.20
C ILE A 7 2.77 16.36 -9.71
N ARG A 8 3.15 17.34 -8.89
CA ARG A 8 2.83 17.38 -7.47
C ARG A 8 1.33 17.34 -7.22
N ASN A 9 0.56 18.14 -7.96
CA ASN A 9 -0.89 18.20 -7.80
C ASN A 9 -1.54 16.87 -8.20
N TRP A 10 -1.07 16.24 -9.28
CA TRP A 10 -1.53 14.93 -9.71
C TRP A 10 -1.21 13.85 -8.65
N LEU A 11 0.04 13.76 -8.20
CA LEU A 11 0.46 12.76 -7.20
C LEU A 11 -0.23 12.93 -5.84
N LEU A 12 -0.60 14.16 -5.45
CA LEU A 12 -1.28 14.47 -4.19
C LEU A 12 -2.80 14.62 -4.34
N ALA A 13 -3.35 14.38 -5.52
CA ALA A 13 -4.78 14.49 -5.79
C ALA A 13 -5.60 13.57 -4.86
N LYS A 14 -6.86 13.89 -4.67
CA LYS A 14 -7.73 13.18 -3.71
C LYS A 14 -8.00 11.73 -4.13
N ASP A 15 -7.99 11.47 -5.43
CA ASP A 15 -8.18 10.18 -6.09
C ASP A 15 -6.88 9.37 -6.22
N SER A 16 -5.72 9.97 -5.97
CA SER A 16 -4.44 9.26 -5.92
C SER A 16 -4.37 8.30 -4.74
N ASP A 17 -3.70 7.17 -4.97
CA ASP A 17 -3.58 6.11 -3.97
C ASP A 17 -2.93 6.63 -2.67
N PRO A 18 -3.43 6.23 -1.48
CA PRO A 18 -2.85 6.64 -0.21
C PRO A 18 -1.36 6.33 -0.06
N SER A 19 -0.86 5.19 -0.59
CA SER A 19 0.56 4.84 -0.48
C SER A 19 1.44 5.79 -1.28
N VAL A 20 1.01 6.13 -2.50
CA VAL A 20 1.67 7.13 -3.36
C VAL A 20 1.69 8.49 -2.67
N ARG A 21 0.55 8.95 -2.15
CA ARG A 21 0.47 10.24 -1.44
C ARG A 21 1.39 10.26 -0.22
N PHE A 22 1.44 9.18 0.55
CA PHE A 22 2.31 9.05 1.71
C PHE A 22 3.80 9.16 1.33
N LEU A 23 4.24 8.38 0.33
CA LEU A 23 5.63 8.40 -0.13
C LEU A 23 6.03 9.74 -0.73
N VAL A 24 5.15 10.38 -1.50
CA VAL A 24 5.42 11.71 -2.06
C VAL A 24 5.59 12.74 -0.96
N LEU A 25 4.75 12.70 0.09
CA LEU A 25 4.88 13.61 1.23
C LEU A 25 6.17 13.37 2.01
N ARG A 26 6.53 12.11 2.28
CA ARG A 26 7.70 11.74 3.09
C ARG A 26 9.02 11.86 2.36
N GLU A 27 9.10 11.26 1.17
CA GLU A 27 10.36 11.01 0.46
C GLU A 27 10.68 12.06 -0.61
N LEU A 28 9.66 12.73 -1.17
CA LEU A 28 9.87 13.75 -2.20
C LEU A 28 9.71 15.18 -1.70
N LEU A 29 8.90 15.38 -0.65
CA LEU A 29 8.60 16.68 -0.08
C LEU A 29 9.13 16.84 1.36
N ASP A 30 9.87 15.84 1.86
CA ASP A 30 10.56 15.86 3.15
C ASP A 30 9.65 16.24 4.34
N ARG A 31 8.37 15.87 4.28
CA ARG A 31 7.41 16.20 5.34
C ARG A 31 7.69 15.37 6.60
N PRO A 32 7.62 15.97 7.79
CA PRO A 32 7.84 15.24 9.02
C PRO A 32 6.74 14.20 9.25
N ALA A 33 7.07 13.12 9.97
CA ALA A 33 6.16 11.98 10.15
C ALA A 33 4.86 12.35 10.91
N ASN A 34 4.90 13.43 11.68
CA ASN A 34 3.77 13.98 12.42
C ASN A 34 2.96 15.02 11.62
N ASP A 35 3.35 15.33 10.37
CA ASP A 35 2.56 16.23 9.52
C ASP A 35 1.14 15.66 9.34
N PRO A 36 0.08 16.46 9.56
CA PRO A 36 -1.30 15.98 9.47
C PRO A 36 -1.65 15.32 8.13
N SER A 37 -1.03 15.75 7.03
CA SER A 37 -1.25 15.16 5.70
C SER A 37 -0.59 13.78 5.58
N VAL A 38 0.61 13.62 6.13
CA VAL A 38 1.34 12.35 6.21
C VAL A 38 0.57 11.34 7.05
N VAL A 39 0.17 11.74 8.26
CA VAL A 39 -0.58 10.88 9.19
C VAL A 39 -1.90 10.44 8.56
N ARG A 40 -2.60 11.37 7.88
CA ARG A 40 -3.85 11.06 7.18
C ARG A 40 -3.63 10.07 6.05
N ALA A 41 -2.65 10.29 5.17
CA ALA A 41 -2.34 9.39 4.07
C ALA A 41 -1.98 7.99 4.60
N ARG A 42 -1.11 7.90 5.61
CA ARG A 42 -0.74 6.63 6.25
C ARG A 42 -1.93 5.88 6.83
N ARG A 43 -2.86 6.58 7.51
CA ARG A 43 -4.09 5.97 8.03
C ARG A 43 -5.03 5.47 6.93
N GLN A 44 -4.94 6.02 5.72
CA GLN A 44 -5.78 5.59 4.60
C GLN A 44 -5.23 4.33 3.91
N ILE A 45 -3.92 4.04 4.05
CA ILE A 45 -3.32 2.80 3.57
C ILE A 45 -4.02 1.60 4.22
N GLY A 46 -4.36 0.61 3.40
CA GLY A 46 -5.11 -0.57 3.79
C GLY A 46 -6.62 -0.36 4.00
N ARG A 47 -7.11 0.88 4.00
CA ARG A 47 -8.55 1.21 4.09
C ARG A 47 -9.17 1.60 2.76
N MET A 48 -8.40 2.23 1.88
CA MET A 48 -8.77 2.54 0.50
C MET A 48 -7.58 2.34 -0.42
N GLY A 49 -7.80 2.49 -1.73
CA GLY A 49 -6.75 2.25 -2.71
C GLY A 49 -6.43 0.76 -2.87
N TRP A 50 -5.36 0.45 -3.61
CA TRP A 50 -5.05 -0.93 -4.01
C TRP A 50 -4.69 -1.83 -2.82
N ALA A 51 -4.01 -1.31 -1.79
CA ALA A 51 -3.66 -2.09 -0.60
C ALA A 51 -4.93 -2.61 0.09
N ALA A 52 -5.97 -1.79 0.18
CA ALA A 52 -7.27 -2.21 0.68
C ALA A 52 -7.95 -3.23 -0.22
N GLN A 53 -7.77 -3.16 -1.54
CA GLN A 53 -8.29 -4.18 -2.46
C GLN A 53 -7.65 -5.54 -2.22
N ILE A 54 -6.34 -5.58 -1.97
CA ILE A 54 -5.63 -6.81 -1.61
C ILE A 54 -6.14 -7.33 -0.26
N LEU A 55 -6.17 -6.50 0.78
CA LEU A 55 -6.60 -6.90 2.13
C LEU A 55 -8.05 -7.41 2.19
N ARG A 56 -8.95 -6.93 1.32
CA ARG A 56 -10.32 -7.47 1.24
C ARG A 56 -10.38 -8.94 0.80
N GLY A 57 -9.37 -9.42 0.10
CA GLY A 57 -9.27 -10.83 -0.31
C GLY A 57 -8.62 -11.74 0.73
N GLN A 58 -8.23 -11.21 1.89
CA GLN A 58 -7.55 -11.97 2.93
C GLN A 58 -8.55 -12.86 3.69
N HIS A 59 -8.20 -14.12 3.90
CA HIS A 59 -8.92 -15.00 4.80
C HIS A 59 -8.80 -14.51 6.25
N PRO A 60 -9.76 -14.83 7.13
CA PRO A 60 -9.69 -14.46 8.55
C PRO A 60 -8.41 -14.91 9.26
N GLN A 61 -7.82 -16.02 8.79
CA GLN A 61 -6.58 -16.58 9.31
C GLN A 61 -5.31 -15.89 8.77
N GLY A 62 -5.44 -14.93 7.87
CA GLY A 62 -4.37 -14.06 7.38
C GLY A 62 -3.77 -14.43 6.02
N GLN A 63 -4.18 -15.54 5.40
CA GLN A 63 -3.68 -15.99 4.10
C GLN A 63 -4.54 -15.48 2.94
N TRP A 64 -4.05 -15.67 1.71
CA TRP A 64 -4.79 -15.50 0.46
C TRP A 64 -4.82 -16.80 -0.32
N VAL A 65 -5.91 -17.01 -1.09
CA VAL A 65 -6.17 -18.16 -1.98
C VAL A 65 -6.40 -19.47 -1.23
N THR A 66 -5.55 -19.83 -0.28
CA THR A 66 -5.66 -21.03 0.54
C THR A 66 -5.54 -20.66 2.03
N PRO A 67 -6.34 -21.25 2.93
CA PRO A 67 -6.19 -21.07 4.38
C PRO A 67 -5.05 -21.92 4.99
N GLY A 68 -4.38 -22.74 4.19
CA GLY A 68 -3.29 -23.60 4.63
C GLY A 68 -2.00 -22.84 4.95
N SER A 69 -1.08 -23.52 5.62
CA SER A 69 0.16 -22.94 6.17
C SER A 69 1.43 -23.59 5.64
N SER A 70 1.33 -24.54 4.71
CA SER A 70 2.52 -25.15 4.11
C SER A 70 3.23 -24.18 3.16
N ALA A 71 4.54 -24.38 2.95
CA ALA A 71 5.31 -23.55 2.04
C ALA A 71 4.75 -23.54 0.60
N SER A 72 4.21 -24.67 0.13
CA SER A 72 3.60 -24.77 -1.20
C SER A 72 2.32 -23.93 -1.30
N GLU A 73 1.43 -24.03 -0.31
CA GLU A 73 0.17 -23.28 -0.24
C GLU A 73 0.41 -21.77 -0.14
N LEU A 74 1.42 -21.34 0.62
CA LEU A 74 1.74 -19.93 0.76
C LEU A 74 2.40 -19.34 -0.50
N TYR A 75 3.07 -20.16 -1.32
CA TYR A 75 3.84 -19.71 -2.49
C TYR A 75 3.13 -19.90 -3.85
N ARG A 76 2.21 -20.87 -3.95
CA ARG A 76 1.46 -21.21 -5.17
C ARG A 76 -0.04 -20.91 -4.99
N PRO A 77 -0.75 -20.52 -6.08
CA PRO A 77 -0.22 -20.16 -7.38
C PRO A 77 0.55 -18.83 -7.34
N LYS A 78 1.52 -18.67 -8.25
CA LYS A 78 2.39 -17.49 -8.26
C LYS A 78 1.58 -16.20 -8.45
N TYR A 79 2.11 -15.10 -7.91
CA TYR A 79 1.58 -13.72 -8.00
C TYR A 79 0.30 -13.42 -7.21
N VAL A 80 -0.45 -14.44 -6.79
CA VAL A 80 -1.73 -14.23 -6.11
C VAL A 80 -1.80 -14.86 -4.72
N SER A 81 -0.95 -15.85 -4.43
CA SER A 81 -0.87 -16.49 -3.10
C SER A 81 -0.28 -15.54 -2.05
N THR A 82 -0.42 -15.94 -0.78
CA THR A 82 0.00 -15.16 0.39
C THR A 82 1.39 -14.53 0.26
N ASN A 83 2.40 -15.30 -0.14
CA ASN A 83 3.77 -14.78 -0.28
C ASN A 83 3.84 -13.57 -1.23
N TRP A 84 3.17 -13.64 -2.37
CA TRP A 84 3.20 -12.56 -3.36
C TRP A 84 2.37 -11.35 -2.94
N ARG A 85 1.23 -11.58 -2.28
CA ARG A 85 0.43 -10.48 -1.70
C ARG A 85 1.21 -9.74 -0.62
N LEU A 86 1.93 -10.47 0.24
CA LEU A 86 2.75 -9.88 1.29
C LEU A 86 3.95 -9.11 0.73
N LEU A 87 4.62 -9.61 -0.30
CA LEU A 87 5.69 -8.85 -0.98
C LEU A 87 5.18 -7.52 -1.53
N VAL A 88 4.02 -7.54 -2.21
CA VAL A 88 3.43 -6.30 -2.74
C VAL A 88 2.97 -5.40 -1.59
N LEU A 89 2.43 -5.93 -0.50
CA LEU A 89 2.04 -5.10 0.64
C LEU A 89 3.26 -4.51 1.37
N SER A 90 4.40 -5.22 1.46
CA SER A 90 5.59 -4.72 2.17
C SER A 90 6.26 -3.55 1.47
N ASP A 91 6.16 -3.45 0.14
CA ASP A 91 6.78 -2.35 -0.60
C ASP A 91 6.09 -1.00 -0.35
N TRP A 92 4.84 -1.01 0.14
CA TRP A 92 4.01 0.20 0.13
C TRP A 92 3.08 0.39 1.34
N ALA A 93 3.09 -0.53 2.32
CA ALA A 93 2.34 -0.43 3.58
C ALA A 93 3.26 -0.12 4.77
#